data_AF-A0A0M8UWR4-F1
#
_entry.id   AF-A0A0M8UWR4-F1
#
_cell.length_a   1.000
_cell.length_b   1.000
_cell.length_c   1.000
_cell.angle_alpha   90.00
_cell.angle_beta   90.00
_cell.angle_gamma   90.00
#
_symmetry.space_group_name_H-M   'P 1'
#
loop_
_entity.id
_entity.type
_entity.pdbx_description
1 polymer ?
#
loop_
_entity_poly.entity_id
_entity_poly.type
_entity_poly.pdbx_seq_one_letter_code
_entity_poly.pdbx_strand_id
1 'polypeptide(L)'
;MVRRAAIQAVGAVGSRVAAAPVRPALVAHTFFRADRQAAAAWGSLWEAVGRLGLDEPIGRRPVELRSVDGVGGHHLDLLAARRRVVPGAVYEALAYRSHDVVGISLLLAPNDDEVGWGDLAEQWAVPLPAQALGGAMVFLGLRGDRSWRRWRGTARWDHSEVSRYLPGRPDVDGWCRAGNGLHLGELPPGETRRLVLMGQIRDEAAMDRWTWLTDGRALPPLTRYLLHSTKLRCQEHVLVSAMPRLRAAIEETEQACDTLVDLLRSGDPPLGQLLEAGRALATVQAEQGGLIAAAADAADMVETVRAARRNMDAALADVDDCTSGGPVDMDRAAGSWLEEQLGIELAYLESSRRRADDLARLAATVLDERRRSRQESLTLIQASLLGAMVTALAAIQGLAYQVPLAKPLLAPLVCLLAAVALVLPAAVLNWPRGERPARRIRWRYAVGAVLLGAPLGWFAASTGWWWAAGGAAPPNWSAVAAVAVAAMCAAVTAVAITRFTGVR
;
A
#
# COMPACT_ATOMS: atom_id res chain seq x y z
N MET A 1 48.99 33.82 -26.63
CA MET A 1 50.34 34.15 -26.12
C MET A 1 50.43 35.52 -25.44
N VAL A 2 49.33 36.08 -24.90
CA VAL A 2 49.30 37.35 -24.14
C VAL A 2 48.85 37.15 -22.68
N ARG A 3 48.71 35.90 -22.22
CA ARG A 3 48.11 35.53 -20.92
C ARG A 3 49.13 35.13 -19.83
N ARG A 4 50.42 35.47 -19.99
CA ARG A 4 51.51 34.95 -19.14
C ARG A 4 52.20 35.97 -18.22
N ALA A 5 51.80 37.25 -18.23
CA ALA A 5 52.56 38.32 -17.56
C ALA A 5 52.00 38.83 -16.22
N ALA A 6 50.85 38.32 -15.72
CA ALA A 6 50.22 38.87 -14.50
C ALA A 6 50.46 38.07 -13.20
N ILE A 7 51.22 36.97 -13.22
CA ILE A 7 51.36 36.06 -12.05
C ILE A 7 52.65 36.30 -11.22
N GLN A 8 53.49 37.28 -11.57
CA GLN A 8 54.82 37.44 -10.94
C GLN A 8 55.01 38.57 -9.93
N ALA A 9 54.00 39.38 -9.58
CA ALA A 9 54.20 40.56 -8.74
C ALA A 9 53.42 40.58 -7.41
N VAL A 10 53.24 39.44 -6.73
CA VAL A 10 52.78 39.41 -5.32
C VAL A 10 53.62 38.40 -4.54
N GLY A 11 54.72 38.89 -3.98
CA GLY A 11 55.60 38.09 -3.14
C GLY A 11 56.32 38.99 -2.14
N ALA A 12 55.83 38.96 -0.90
CA ALA A 12 56.57 39.15 0.36
C ALA A 12 55.84 40.04 1.38
N VAL A 13 54.75 39.54 1.96
CA VAL A 13 54.44 39.79 3.38
C VAL A 13 53.97 38.47 3.98
N GLY A 14 54.74 37.97 4.96
CA GLY A 14 54.47 36.71 5.65
C GLY A 14 53.34 36.87 6.65
N SER A 15 52.14 36.46 6.26
CA SER A 15 51.08 36.06 7.20
C SER A 15 50.79 34.58 7.01
N ARG A 16 50.80 33.80 8.10
CA ARG A 16 50.35 32.39 8.15
C ARG A 16 48.82 32.29 7.96
N VAL A 17 48.28 32.93 6.92
CA VAL A 17 46.88 32.73 6.53
C VAL A 17 46.88 31.49 5.65
N ALA A 18 46.24 30.43 6.14
CA ALA A 18 45.96 29.24 5.34
C ALA A 18 45.32 29.69 4.03
N ALA A 19 45.79 29.17 2.89
CA ALA A 19 45.30 29.59 1.60
C ALA A 19 43.83 29.18 1.47
N ALA A 20 42.93 30.16 1.35
CA ALA A 20 41.52 29.93 1.09
C ALA A 20 41.31 29.05 -0.15
N PRO A 21 40.19 28.30 -0.25
CA PRO A 21 39.81 27.68 -1.51
C PRO A 21 39.80 28.75 -2.60
N VAL A 22 40.46 28.46 -3.71
CA VAL A 22 40.55 29.35 -4.86
C VAL A 22 39.34 29.06 -5.74
N ARG A 23 38.57 30.10 -6.11
CA ARG A 23 37.36 29.99 -6.95
C ARG A 23 36.27 29.05 -6.40
N PRO A 24 35.56 29.44 -5.34
CA PRO A 24 34.37 28.74 -4.92
C PRO A 24 33.30 28.74 -6.02
N ALA A 25 32.66 27.60 -6.21
CA ALA A 25 31.45 27.48 -7.03
C ALA A 25 30.40 26.63 -6.31
N LEU A 26 29.15 26.75 -6.73
CA LEU A 26 28.01 25.99 -6.21
C LEU A 26 27.28 25.33 -7.38
N VAL A 27 27.06 24.02 -7.26
CA VAL A 27 26.11 23.29 -8.11
C VAL A 27 24.92 22.87 -7.25
N ALA A 28 23.72 23.30 -7.61
CA ALA A 28 22.49 22.86 -6.97
C ALA A 28 21.69 21.96 -7.92
N HIS A 29 21.15 20.87 -7.39
CA HIS A 29 20.29 19.93 -8.09
C HIS A 29 18.96 19.80 -7.35
N THR A 30 17.86 19.75 -8.08
CA THR A 30 16.55 19.37 -7.55
C THR A 30 15.89 18.38 -8.49
N PHE A 31 15.37 17.28 -7.94
CA PHE A 31 14.79 16.19 -8.70
C PHE A 31 13.30 16.06 -8.41
N PHE A 32 12.51 15.83 -9.45
CA PHE A 32 11.06 15.65 -9.39
C PHE A 32 10.65 14.40 -10.14
N ARG A 33 9.53 13.78 -9.76
CA ARG A 33 8.87 12.77 -10.59
C ARG A 33 8.39 13.42 -11.89
N ALA A 34 8.55 12.78 -13.04
CA ALA A 34 8.06 13.30 -14.31
C ALA A 34 6.56 13.05 -14.50
N ASP A 35 5.73 13.63 -13.64
CA ASP A 35 4.27 13.52 -13.68
C ASP A 35 3.55 14.87 -13.54
N ARG A 36 2.25 14.90 -13.88
CA ARG A 36 1.46 16.14 -13.89
C ARG A 36 1.31 16.77 -12.51
N GLN A 37 1.45 16.00 -11.43
CA GLN A 37 1.27 16.51 -10.07
C GLN A 37 2.46 17.38 -9.65
N ALA A 38 3.67 17.00 -10.05
CA ALA A 38 4.88 17.77 -9.76
C ALA A 38 5.16 18.90 -10.77
N ALA A 39 4.39 18.98 -11.88
CA ALA A 39 4.63 19.95 -12.96
C ALA A 39 4.62 21.42 -12.52
N ALA A 40 3.66 21.79 -11.68
CA ALA A 40 3.58 23.14 -11.14
C ALA A 40 4.78 23.48 -10.22
N ALA A 41 5.28 22.48 -9.48
CA ALA A 41 6.37 22.65 -8.54
C ALA A 41 7.70 22.90 -9.25
N TRP A 42 8.05 22.08 -10.26
CA TRP A 42 9.29 22.32 -11.01
C TRP A 42 9.18 23.55 -11.91
N GLY A 43 8.00 23.90 -12.41
CA GLY A 43 7.77 25.16 -13.12
C GLY A 43 8.04 26.38 -12.23
N SER A 44 7.54 26.34 -10.99
CA SER A 44 7.80 27.39 -9.99
C SER A 44 9.28 27.49 -9.62
N LEU A 45 9.98 26.36 -9.51
CA LEU A 45 11.43 26.34 -9.26
C LEU A 45 12.20 26.92 -10.46
N TRP A 46 11.81 26.61 -11.69
CA TRP A 46 12.43 27.16 -12.90
C TRP A 46 12.26 28.68 -12.99
N GLU A 47 11.10 29.20 -12.59
CA GLU A 47 10.90 30.64 -12.47
C GLU A 47 11.73 31.26 -11.34
N ALA A 48 11.96 30.54 -10.24
CA ALA A 48 12.87 30.98 -9.19
C ALA A 48 14.32 31.09 -9.66
N VAL A 49 14.78 30.15 -10.48
CA VAL A 49 16.07 30.21 -11.17
C VAL A 49 16.16 31.47 -12.05
N GLY A 50 15.08 31.79 -12.79
CA GLY A 50 15.03 33.02 -13.61
C GLY A 50 15.28 34.30 -12.83
N ARG A 51 14.80 34.39 -11.58
CA ARG A 51 15.01 35.56 -10.71
C ARG A 51 16.47 35.83 -10.34
N LEU A 52 17.40 34.92 -10.64
CA LEU A 52 18.85 35.14 -10.51
C LEU A 52 19.45 35.97 -11.68
N GLY A 53 18.62 36.42 -12.62
CA GLY A 53 19.03 37.12 -13.84
C GLY A 53 19.57 36.17 -14.91
N LEU A 54 19.14 34.91 -14.89
CA LEU A 54 19.48 33.88 -15.87
C LEU A 54 18.49 33.98 -17.04
N ASP A 55 18.63 34.99 -17.90
CA ASP A 55 17.63 35.30 -18.93
C ASP A 55 18.05 34.91 -20.36
N GLU A 56 19.32 34.56 -20.57
CA GLU A 56 19.84 34.20 -21.89
C GLU A 56 19.76 32.68 -22.17
N PRO A 57 19.55 32.26 -23.43
CA PRO A 57 19.64 30.85 -23.80
C PRO A 57 21.09 30.32 -23.83
N ILE A 58 21.26 29.02 -23.57
CA ILE A 58 22.53 28.31 -23.82
C ILE A 58 22.47 27.66 -25.22
N GLY A 59 23.21 28.23 -26.17
CA GLY A 59 23.22 27.74 -27.56
C GLY A 59 21.85 27.85 -28.23
N ARG A 60 21.32 26.73 -28.74
CA ARG A 60 19.99 26.66 -29.39
C ARG A 60 18.88 26.16 -28.45
N ARG A 61 19.15 26.05 -27.15
CA ARG A 61 18.20 25.51 -26.17
C ARG A 61 17.19 26.61 -25.75
N PRO A 62 15.91 26.26 -25.56
CA PRO A 62 14.90 27.24 -25.16
C PRO A 62 15.11 27.68 -23.71
N VAL A 63 14.76 28.93 -23.42
CA VAL A 63 14.71 29.51 -22.06
C VAL A 63 13.44 29.06 -21.32
N GLU A 64 12.34 28.95 -22.06
CA GLU A 64 11.06 28.48 -21.54
C GLU A 64 11.05 26.97 -21.37
N LEU A 65 10.46 26.52 -20.26
CA LEU A 65 10.36 25.10 -19.94
C LEU A 65 9.33 24.43 -20.84
N ARG A 66 9.76 23.43 -21.61
CA ARG A 66 8.86 22.60 -22.42
C ARG A 66 7.95 21.75 -21.53
N SER A 67 6.72 21.53 -21.96
CA SER A 67 5.83 20.58 -21.29
C SER A 67 6.41 19.17 -21.38
N VAL A 68 6.26 18.42 -20.29
CA VAL A 68 6.67 17.02 -20.22
C VAL A 68 5.42 16.18 -20.32
N ASP A 69 5.12 15.71 -21.53
CA ASP A 69 4.02 14.77 -21.79
C ASP A 69 4.57 13.39 -22.17
N GLY A 70 3.87 12.33 -21.74
CA GLY A 70 4.18 10.94 -22.12
C GLY A 70 5.40 10.31 -21.42
N VAL A 71 5.71 9.07 -21.79
CA VAL A 71 6.87 8.30 -21.30
C VAL A 71 8.14 8.81 -22.01
N GLY A 72 9.15 9.16 -21.24
CA GLY A 72 10.40 9.71 -21.76
C GLY A 72 11.20 8.65 -22.50
N GLY A 73 11.98 9.08 -23.50
CA GLY A 73 12.94 8.20 -24.15
C GLY A 73 14.04 7.73 -23.19
N HIS A 74 14.85 6.77 -23.64
CA HIS A 74 16.01 6.25 -22.89
C HIS A 74 17.19 7.24 -22.83
N HIS A 75 17.07 8.42 -23.44
CA HIS A 75 18.13 9.42 -23.52
C HIS A 75 17.80 10.65 -22.66
N LEU A 76 18.86 11.35 -22.25
CA LEU A 76 18.74 12.65 -21.60
C LEU A 76 18.04 13.64 -22.56
N ASP A 77 16.91 14.18 -22.14
CA ASP A 77 16.18 15.21 -22.88
C ASP A 77 16.35 16.57 -22.19
N LEU A 78 16.93 17.54 -22.89
CA LEU A 78 17.11 18.89 -22.38
C LEU A 78 15.86 19.72 -22.66
N LEU A 79 15.11 20.00 -21.60
CA LEU A 79 13.83 20.69 -21.65
C LEU A 79 14.00 22.20 -21.79
N ALA A 80 14.96 22.78 -21.06
CA ALA A 80 15.30 24.20 -21.13
C ALA A 80 16.72 24.46 -20.61
N ALA A 81 17.29 25.60 -21.00
CA ALA A 81 18.57 26.08 -20.49
C ALA A 81 18.60 27.60 -20.43
N ARG A 82 19.15 28.14 -19.33
CA ARG A 82 19.28 29.57 -19.08
C ARG A 82 20.71 29.90 -18.62
N ARG A 83 21.21 31.08 -18.95
CA ARG A 83 22.51 31.59 -18.48
C ARG A 83 22.46 33.08 -18.20
N ARG A 84 23.48 33.57 -17.49
CA ARG A 84 23.75 35.00 -17.28
C ARG A 84 25.17 35.29 -17.73
N VAL A 85 25.33 36.18 -18.71
CA VAL A 85 26.65 36.51 -19.26
C VAL A 85 27.35 37.53 -18.36
N VAL A 86 28.38 37.06 -17.65
CA VAL A 86 29.26 37.90 -16.84
C VAL A 86 30.70 37.55 -17.23
N PRO A 87 31.54 38.53 -17.62
CA PRO A 87 32.92 38.25 -18.02
C PRO A 87 33.70 37.51 -16.92
N GLY A 88 34.22 36.33 -17.24
CA GLY A 88 35.03 35.52 -16.33
C GLY A 88 34.23 34.57 -15.43
N ALA A 89 32.93 34.77 -15.25
CA ALA A 89 32.07 33.93 -14.43
C ALA A 89 31.17 33.02 -15.28
N VAL A 90 30.68 31.94 -14.66
CA VAL A 90 29.73 31.00 -15.27
C VAL A 90 28.49 30.91 -14.37
N TYR A 91 27.36 31.34 -14.91
CA TYR A 91 26.05 31.25 -14.27
C TYR A 91 25.11 30.58 -15.27
N GLU A 92 24.76 29.33 -14.99
CA GLU A 92 23.99 28.50 -15.92
C GLU A 92 22.96 27.67 -15.16
N ALA A 93 21.82 27.43 -15.78
CA ALA A 93 20.83 26.50 -15.28
C ALA A 93 20.26 25.65 -16.41
N LEU A 94 19.95 24.41 -16.09
CA LEU A 94 19.49 23.39 -17.01
C LEU A 94 18.27 22.70 -16.41
N ALA A 95 17.21 22.57 -17.21
CA ALA A 95 16.11 21.68 -16.91
C ALA A 95 16.16 20.50 -17.89
N TYR A 96 16.12 19.29 -17.37
CA TYR A 96 16.23 18.07 -18.17
C TYR A 96 15.30 16.98 -17.66
N ARG A 97 15.04 16.01 -18.54
CA ARG A 97 14.36 14.77 -18.21
C ARG A 97 15.32 13.61 -18.40
N SER A 98 15.38 12.75 -17.39
CA SER A 98 16.07 11.47 -17.45
C SER A 98 15.10 10.40 -16.98
N HIS A 99 14.58 9.61 -17.92
CA HIS A 99 13.51 8.62 -17.69
C HIS A 99 12.24 9.25 -17.06
N ASP A 100 11.93 8.83 -15.84
CA ASP A 100 10.82 9.19 -14.97
C ASP A 100 11.14 10.37 -14.04
N VAL A 101 12.28 11.04 -14.22
CA VAL A 101 12.70 12.18 -13.38
C VAL A 101 12.90 13.43 -14.22
N VAL A 102 12.38 14.55 -13.73
CA VAL A 102 12.76 15.90 -14.17
C VAL A 102 13.79 16.46 -13.19
N GLY A 103 14.95 16.87 -13.69
CA GLY A 103 16.00 17.51 -12.92
C GLY A 103 16.12 18.98 -13.29
N ILE A 104 16.27 19.84 -12.29
CA ILE A 104 16.72 21.23 -12.45
C ILE A 104 18.09 21.33 -11.79
N SER A 105 19.09 21.73 -12.58
CA SER A 105 20.46 21.96 -12.14
C SER A 105 20.83 23.42 -12.31
N LEU A 106 21.51 23.99 -11.33
CA LEU A 106 22.03 25.36 -11.33
C LEU A 106 23.53 25.32 -11.04
N LEU A 107 24.32 26.07 -11.79
CA LEU A 107 25.74 26.33 -11.55
C LEU A 107 25.94 27.82 -11.30
N LEU A 108 26.53 28.15 -10.14
CA LEU A 108 27.00 29.48 -9.79
C LEU A 108 28.52 29.42 -9.58
N ALA A 109 29.28 29.89 -10.57
CA ALA A 109 30.75 29.91 -10.53
C ALA A 109 31.25 31.33 -10.85
N PRO A 110 31.36 32.22 -9.85
CA PRO A 110 31.87 33.58 -10.03
C PRO A 110 33.31 33.59 -10.57
N ASN A 111 34.10 32.55 -10.27
CA ASN A 111 35.51 32.40 -10.65
C ASN A 111 36.43 33.53 -10.15
N ASP A 112 35.99 34.24 -9.12
CA ASP A 112 36.78 35.16 -8.31
C ASP A 112 36.96 34.59 -6.88
N ASP A 113 37.76 35.29 -6.07
CA ASP A 113 37.97 34.96 -4.67
C ASP A 113 37.19 35.91 -3.74
N GLU A 114 36.29 36.74 -4.29
CA GLU A 114 35.51 37.75 -3.54
C GLU A 114 34.21 37.16 -2.99
N VAL A 115 33.58 36.26 -3.73
CA VAL A 115 32.31 35.62 -3.36
C VAL A 115 32.60 34.26 -2.72
N GLY A 116 32.16 34.02 -1.47
CA GLY A 116 32.34 32.75 -0.78
C GLY A 116 31.20 31.75 -1.02
N TRP A 117 31.37 30.50 -0.57
CA TRP A 117 30.30 29.49 -0.60
C TRP A 117 29.06 29.90 0.21
N GLY A 118 29.24 30.69 1.28
CA GLY A 118 28.14 31.28 2.06
C GLY A 118 27.24 32.16 1.20
N ASP A 119 27.86 33.10 0.47
CA ASP A 119 27.15 34.03 -0.42
C ASP A 119 26.45 33.29 -1.56
N LEU A 120 27.09 32.27 -2.14
CA LEU A 120 26.47 31.44 -3.19
C LEU A 120 25.27 30.64 -2.66
N ALA A 121 25.35 30.12 -1.43
CA ALA A 121 24.23 29.42 -0.81
C ALA A 121 23.06 30.36 -0.48
N GLU A 122 23.36 31.57 0.03
CA GLU A 122 22.36 32.60 0.28
C GLU A 122 21.72 33.09 -1.03
N GLN A 123 22.51 33.25 -2.08
CA GLN A 123 22.00 33.59 -3.41
C GLN A 123 21.04 32.52 -3.94
N TRP A 124 21.34 31.23 -3.73
CA TRP A 124 20.43 30.18 -4.17
C TRP A 124 19.20 30.05 -3.28
N ALA A 125 19.31 30.21 -1.96
CA ALA A 125 18.34 29.99 -0.87
C ALA A 125 16.83 29.78 -1.21
N VAL A 126 16.54 28.86 -2.12
CA VAL A 126 15.20 28.50 -2.57
C VAL A 126 14.80 27.24 -1.82
N PRO A 127 13.71 27.28 -1.04
CA PRO A 127 13.20 26.12 -0.32
C PRO A 127 12.90 24.97 -1.26
N LEU A 128 13.08 23.74 -0.77
CA LEU A 128 12.78 22.56 -1.55
C LEU A 128 11.25 22.40 -1.67
N PRO A 129 10.67 22.32 -2.89
CA PRO A 129 9.25 22.10 -3.01
C PRO A 129 8.84 20.75 -2.42
N ALA A 130 7.68 20.67 -1.77
CA ALA A 130 7.19 19.44 -1.13
C ALA A 130 7.02 18.26 -2.11
N GLN A 131 6.82 18.53 -3.40
CA GLN A 131 6.70 17.54 -4.47
C GLN A 131 8.05 17.09 -5.05
N ALA A 132 9.17 17.69 -4.61
CA ALA A 132 10.50 17.25 -5.01
C ALA A 132 10.80 15.88 -4.38
N LEU A 133 11.44 15.01 -5.16
CA LEU A 133 12.02 13.76 -4.65
C LEU A 133 13.17 14.04 -3.66
N GLY A 134 13.83 15.18 -3.85
CA GLY A 134 14.94 15.66 -3.03
C GLY A 134 15.78 16.69 -3.77
N GLY A 135 16.74 17.27 -3.06
CA GLY A 135 17.71 18.22 -3.61
C GLY A 135 19.10 18.03 -3.02
N ALA A 136 20.10 18.48 -3.78
CA ALA A 136 21.49 18.44 -3.37
C ALA A 136 22.20 19.75 -3.74
N MET A 137 23.03 20.26 -2.84
CA MET A 137 23.96 21.36 -3.07
C MET A 137 25.38 20.81 -2.99
N VAL A 138 26.19 21.07 -4.01
CA VAL A 138 27.57 20.64 -4.12
C VAL A 138 28.46 21.88 -4.16
N PHE A 139 29.18 22.13 -3.07
CA PHE A 139 30.17 23.20 -2.96
C PHE A 139 31.47 22.74 -3.63
N LEU A 140 31.84 23.40 -4.72
CA LEU A 140 33.04 23.09 -5.48
C LEU A 140 34.18 24.02 -5.07
N GLY A 141 35.38 23.48 -4.88
CA GLY A 141 36.57 24.26 -4.57
C GLY A 141 37.83 23.73 -5.23
N LEU A 142 38.59 24.64 -5.85
CA LEU A 142 39.89 24.33 -6.43
C LEU A 142 41.00 24.87 -5.53
N ARG A 143 42.14 24.18 -5.50
CA ARG A 143 43.30 24.62 -4.72
C ARG A 143 44.52 24.81 -5.63
N GLY A 144 45.27 25.91 -5.42
CA GLY A 144 46.44 26.26 -6.22
C GLY A 144 47.71 25.45 -5.86
N ASP A 145 48.54 25.15 -6.87
CA ASP A 145 49.73 24.28 -6.79
C ASP A 145 50.73 24.60 -5.67
N ARG A 146 50.96 25.89 -5.36
CA ARG A 146 51.94 26.31 -4.34
C ARG A 146 51.54 25.88 -2.93
N SER A 147 50.24 25.84 -2.66
CA SER A 147 49.71 25.38 -1.38
C SER A 147 49.77 23.85 -1.24
N TRP A 148 49.86 23.11 -2.35
CA TRP A 148 49.89 21.64 -2.37
C TRP A 148 51.27 21.05 -2.05
N ARG A 149 52.37 21.69 -2.49
CA ARG A 149 53.73 21.18 -2.25
C ARG A 149 54.11 21.08 -0.77
N ARG A 150 53.51 21.91 0.09
CA ARG A 150 53.68 21.86 1.55
C ARG A 150 53.00 20.64 2.20
N TRP A 151 52.09 19.97 1.49
CA TRP A 151 51.19 18.95 2.02
C TRP A 151 51.51 17.53 1.56
N ARG A 152 52.51 17.35 0.69
CA ARG A 152 52.97 16.03 0.21
C ARG A 152 53.47 15.07 1.31
N GLY A 153 53.59 15.53 2.56
CA GLY A 153 54.05 14.71 3.69
C GLY A 153 52.95 13.93 4.42
N THR A 154 51.68 14.29 4.25
CA THR A 154 50.56 13.62 4.92
C THR A 154 49.48 13.31 3.89
N ALA A 155 49.21 12.03 3.65
CA ALA A 155 48.16 11.56 2.73
C ALA A 155 46.71 11.96 3.15
N ARG A 156 46.57 12.83 4.16
CA ARG A 156 45.30 13.35 4.67
C ARG A 156 45.20 14.83 4.32
N TRP A 157 44.16 15.19 3.59
CA TRP A 157 43.65 16.55 3.53
C TRP A 157 43.31 16.98 4.96
N ASP A 158 43.69 18.20 5.37
CA ASP A 158 43.18 18.76 6.62
C ASP A 158 41.80 19.34 6.36
N HIS A 159 40.82 18.47 6.54
CA HIS A 159 39.42 18.76 6.31
C HIS A 159 38.89 19.87 7.23
N SER A 160 39.54 20.11 8.38
CA SER A 160 39.19 21.20 9.30
C SER A 160 39.46 22.60 8.70
N GLU A 161 40.37 22.72 7.73
CA GLU A 161 40.59 23.98 7.01
C GLU A 161 39.41 24.29 6.08
N VAL A 162 38.84 23.28 5.41
CA VAL A 162 37.71 23.44 4.49
C VAL A 162 36.47 23.90 5.23
N SER A 163 36.21 23.34 6.42
CA SER A 163 35.10 23.72 7.32
C SER A 163 35.02 25.21 7.60
N ARG A 164 36.15 25.94 7.63
CA ARG A 164 36.14 27.39 7.92
C ARG A 164 35.46 28.24 6.85
N TYR A 165 35.41 27.74 5.62
CA TYR A 165 34.84 28.43 4.46
C TYR A 165 33.42 27.96 4.13
N LEU A 166 32.95 26.90 4.78
CA LEU A 166 31.62 26.34 4.56
C LEU A 166 30.54 27.15 5.28
N PRO A 167 29.33 27.26 4.71
CA PRO A 167 28.21 27.93 5.38
C PRO A 167 27.92 27.27 6.73
N GLY A 168 27.93 28.06 7.81
CA GLY A 168 27.70 27.58 9.18
C GLY A 168 28.88 26.84 9.84
N ARG A 169 30.01 26.70 9.14
CA ARG A 169 31.26 26.06 9.62
C ARG A 169 31.11 24.66 10.24
N PRO A 170 30.37 23.74 9.60
CA PRO A 170 30.22 22.39 10.13
C PRO A 170 31.52 21.58 10.04
N ASP A 171 31.65 20.58 10.90
CA ASP A 171 32.57 19.47 10.65
C ASP A 171 32.07 18.66 9.44
N VAL A 172 33.00 18.29 8.56
CA VAL A 172 32.70 17.45 7.39
C VAL A 172 32.93 16.00 7.78
N ASP A 173 31.85 15.24 7.86
CA ASP A 173 31.90 13.82 8.21
C ASP A 173 32.23 13.00 6.95
N GLY A 174 33.24 12.14 7.06
CA GLY A 174 33.56 11.14 6.04
C GLY A 174 33.97 11.73 4.69
N TRP A 175 35.25 11.58 4.34
CA TRP A 175 35.72 11.95 3.01
C TRP A 175 35.88 10.72 2.15
N CYS A 176 35.51 10.82 0.87
CA CYS A 176 35.81 9.81 -0.13
C CYS A 176 36.65 10.43 -1.24
N ARG A 177 37.57 9.65 -1.80
CA ARG A 177 38.35 10.09 -2.95
C ARG A 177 37.50 9.82 -4.18
N ALA A 178 37.06 10.88 -4.85
CA ALA A 178 36.49 10.76 -6.19
C ALA A 178 37.66 10.64 -7.18
N GLY A 179 37.54 9.79 -8.21
CA GLY A 179 38.62 9.54 -9.18
C GLY A 179 39.25 10.84 -9.73
N ASN A 180 40.49 10.76 -10.22
CA ASN A 180 41.25 11.91 -10.74
C ASN A 180 41.67 12.96 -9.70
N GLY A 181 41.89 12.55 -8.44
CA GLY A 181 42.41 13.45 -7.40
C GLY A 181 41.37 14.39 -6.79
N LEU A 182 40.09 14.11 -7.00
CA LEU A 182 38.97 14.82 -6.40
C LEU A 182 38.65 14.22 -5.02
N HIS A 183 38.10 15.03 -4.13
CA HIS A 183 37.73 14.63 -2.77
C HIS A 183 36.31 15.10 -2.47
N LEU A 184 35.42 14.14 -2.21
CA LEU A 184 34.02 14.37 -1.91
C LEU A 184 33.77 14.15 -0.41
N GLY A 185 33.19 15.13 0.27
CA GLY A 185 32.73 15.02 1.66
C GLY A 185 31.26 15.42 1.79
N GLU A 186 30.61 14.99 2.87
CA GLU A 186 29.24 15.36 3.19
C GLU A 186 29.19 16.27 4.43
N LEU A 187 28.37 17.31 4.32
CA LEU A 187 28.09 18.22 5.42
C LEU A 187 26.95 17.64 6.26
N PRO A 188 26.80 18.10 7.53
CA PRO A 188 25.74 17.65 8.39
C PRO A 188 24.35 17.75 7.74
N PRO A 189 23.44 16.83 8.08
CA PRO A 189 22.15 16.74 7.43
C PRO A 189 21.38 18.06 7.50
N GLY A 190 20.64 18.34 6.44
CA GLY A 190 19.73 19.49 6.30
C GLY A 190 18.58 19.12 5.38
N GLU A 191 17.70 20.07 5.07
CA GLU A 191 16.55 19.85 4.17
C GLU A 191 16.99 19.38 2.77
N THR A 192 18.06 19.98 2.26
CA THR A 192 18.77 19.52 1.06
C THR A 192 20.08 18.86 1.45
N ARG A 193 20.47 17.82 0.72
CA ARG A 193 21.79 17.20 0.88
C ARG A 193 22.88 18.22 0.57
N ARG A 194 23.93 18.29 1.37
CA ARG A 194 25.02 19.26 1.19
C ARG A 194 26.34 18.52 1.10
N LEU A 195 27.02 18.67 -0.03
CA LEU A 195 28.24 17.99 -0.38
C LEU A 195 29.33 19.00 -0.68
N VAL A 196 30.59 18.60 -0.48
CA VAL A 196 31.76 19.41 -0.82
C VAL A 196 32.64 18.58 -1.73
N LEU A 197 32.99 19.14 -2.89
CA LEU A 197 33.92 18.53 -3.82
C LEU A 197 35.14 19.42 -3.98
N MET A 198 36.29 18.86 -3.63
CA MET A 198 37.55 19.56 -3.70
C MET A 198 38.48 18.94 -4.73
N GLY A 199 39.25 19.77 -5.42
CA GLY A 199 40.25 19.33 -6.39
C GLY A 199 41.42 20.30 -6.48
N GLN A 200 42.43 19.94 -7.28
CA GLN A 200 43.50 20.87 -7.61
C GLN A 200 43.12 21.68 -8.85
N ILE A 201 43.68 22.87 -9.01
CA ILE A 201 43.40 23.72 -10.18
C ILE A 201 43.71 23.02 -11.52
N ARG A 202 44.71 22.13 -11.55
CA ARG A 202 45.03 21.30 -12.72
C ARG A 202 43.96 20.24 -13.05
N ASP A 203 43.11 19.92 -12.08
CA ASP A 203 42.04 18.93 -12.17
C ASP A 203 40.67 19.60 -12.43
N GLU A 204 40.62 20.91 -12.66
CA GLU A 204 39.40 21.70 -12.96
C GLU A 204 38.55 21.06 -14.06
N ALA A 205 39.16 20.72 -15.20
CA ALA A 205 38.44 20.06 -16.30
C ALA A 205 37.89 18.67 -15.93
N ALA A 206 38.52 17.95 -15.00
CA ALA A 206 38.01 16.68 -14.51
C ALA A 206 36.84 16.90 -13.55
N MET A 207 36.92 17.92 -12.68
CA MET A 207 35.83 18.36 -11.82
C MET A 207 34.60 18.73 -12.64
N ASP A 208 34.75 19.59 -13.66
CA ASP A 208 33.65 20.03 -14.52
C ASP A 208 32.94 18.86 -15.20
N ARG A 209 33.68 17.92 -15.78
CA ARG A 209 33.08 16.72 -16.41
C ARG A 209 32.32 15.84 -15.41
N TRP A 210 32.73 15.90 -14.13
CA TRP A 210 32.14 15.07 -13.09
C TRP A 210 30.86 15.69 -12.51
N THR A 211 30.77 17.03 -12.47
CA THR A 211 29.69 17.77 -11.80
C THR A 211 28.74 18.53 -12.72
N TRP A 212 29.15 18.88 -13.94
CA TRP A 212 28.38 19.74 -14.85
C TRP A 212 28.27 19.20 -16.28
N LEU A 213 27.14 19.49 -16.92
CA LEU A 213 26.82 18.95 -18.24
C LEU A 213 27.58 19.71 -19.33
N THR A 214 28.73 19.18 -19.76
CA THR A 214 29.56 19.84 -20.80
C THR A 214 29.13 19.52 -22.24
N ASP A 215 28.73 18.28 -22.51
CA ASP A 215 28.51 17.78 -23.88
C ASP A 215 27.03 17.58 -24.27
N GLY A 216 26.13 17.69 -23.29
CA GLY A 216 24.68 17.54 -23.47
C GLY A 216 24.22 16.13 -23.82
N ARG A 217 25.08 15.10 -23.71
CA ARG A 217 24.74 13.72 -24.14
C ARG A 217 24.30 12.82 -22.99
N ALA A 218 24.91 12.98 -21.82
CA ALA A 218 24.64 12.17 -20.65
C ALA A 218 24.75 13.02 -19.39
N LEU A 219 24.04 12.63 -18.33
CA LEU A 219 24.20 13.29 -17.04
C LEU A 219 25.63 13.10 -16.51
N PRO A 220 26.23 14.14 -15.91
CA PRO A 220 27.51 14.00 -15.22
C PRO A 220 27.45 12.88 -14.18
N PRO A 221 28.56 12.14 -13.96
CA PRO A 221 28.64 11.06 -12.99
C PRO A 221 28.06 11.42 -11.61
N LEU A 222 28.45 12.57 -11.04
CA LEU A 222 27.93 12.99 -9.74
C LEU A 222 26.43 13.29 -9.80
N THR A 223 25.94 13.98 -10.83
CA THR A 223 24.51 14.27 -10.98
C THR A 223 23.68 12.99 -11.12
N ARG A 224 24.17 12.00 -11.88
CA ARG A 224 23.53 10.68 -12.03
C ARG A 224 23.49 9.94 -10.70
N TYR A 225 24.61 9.91 -9.97
CA TYR A 225 24.67 9.34 -8.63
C TYR A 225 23.66 10.02 -7.69
N LEU A 226 23.64 11.36 -7.66
CA LEU A 226 22.75 12.12 -6.78
C LEU A 226 21.28 11.84 -7.07
N LEU A 227 20.90 11.80 -8.35
CA LEU A 227 19.54 11.43 -8.78
C LEU A 227 19.12 10.09 -8.17
N HIS A 228 19.96 9.06 -8.28
CA HIS A 228 19.64 7.73 -7.77
C HIS A 228 19.71 7.63 -6.24
N SER A 229 20.63 8.35 -5.59
CA SER A 229 20.66 8.45 -4.12
C SER A 229 19.40 9.13 -3.56
N THR A 230 18.89 10.15 -4.26
CA THR A 230 17.63 10.81 -3.92
C THR A 230 16.45 9.86 -4.09
N LYS A 231 16.40 9.07 -5.17
CA LYS A 231 15.38 8.02 -5.33
C LYS A 231 15.43 7.03 -4.17
N LEU A 232 16.63 6.60 -3.76
CA LEU A 232 16.80 5.66 -2.66
C LEU A 232 16.24 6.22 -1.33
N ARG A 233 16.59 7.46 -0.98
CA ARG A 233 16.07 8.14 0.22
C ARG A 233 14.56 8.36 0.17
N CYS A 234 14.02 8.65 -1.01
CA CYS A 234 12.58 8.72 -1.20
C CYS A 234 11.91 7.36 -0.93
N GLN A 235 12.48 6.25 -1.44
CA GLN A 235 11.96 4.90 -1.16
C GLN A 235 12.04 4.53 0.32
N GLU A 236 13.13 4.91 1.00
CA GLU A 236 13.25 4.75 2.46
C GLU A 236 12.12 5.48 3.19
N HIS A 237 11.86 6.75 2.86
CA HIS A 237 10.78 7.52 3.47
C HIS A 237 9.39 6.91 3.20
N VAL A 238 9.14 6.45 1.97
CA VAL A 238 7.90 5.77 1.60
C VAL A 238 7.73 4.49 2.41
N LEU A 239 8.78 3.67 2.54
CA LEU A 239 8.74 2.43 3.33
C LEU A 239 8.43 2.71 4.79
N VAL A 240 9.17 3.62 5.43
CA VAL A 240 8.99 3.97 6.84
C VAL A 240 7.55 4.45 7.10
N SER A 241 7.00 5.24 6.18
CA SER A 241 5.61 5.73 6.26
C SER A 241 4.57 4.64 6.00
N ALA A 242 4.86 3.67 5.12
CA ALA A 242 3.97 2.57 4.78
C ALA A 242 4.00 1.43 5.81
N MET A 243 5.08 1.30 6.60
CA MET A 243 5.33 0.18 7.50
C MET A 243 4.16 -0.12 8.46
N PRO A 244 3.55 0.87 9.15
CA PRO A 244 2.43 0.59 10.06
C PRO A 244 1.22 0.00 9.33
N ARG A 245 0.94 0.45 8.10
CA ARG A 245 -0.15 -0.05 7.27
C ARG A 245 0.10 -1.48 6.81
N LEU A 246 1.34 -1.80 6.42
CA LEU A 246 1.72 -3.16 6.02
C LEU A 246 1.55 -4.15 7.18
N ARG A 247 1.99 -3.76 8.38
CA ARG A 247 1.85 -4.57 9.60
C ARG A 247 0.41 -4.74 10.02
N ALA A 248 -0.39 -3.67 9.98
CA ALA A 248 -1.83 -3.76 10.26
C ALA A 248 -2.53 -4.73 9.31
N ALA A 249 -2.24 -4.70 8.00
CA ALA A 249 -2.83 -5.63 7.05
C ALA A 249 -2.48 -7.11 7.35
N ILE A 250 -1.24 -7.36 7.81
CA ILE A 250 -0.83 -8.71 8.25
C ILE A 250 -1.62 -9.11 9.50
N GLU A 251 -1.65 -8.26 10.53
CA GLU A 251 -2.33 -8.52 11.80
C GLU A 251 -3.84 -8.73 11.62
N GLU A 252 -4.50 -7.90 10.81
CA GLU A 252 -5.93 -8.01 10.49
C GLU A 252 -6.24 -9.33 9.76
N THR A 253 -5.38 -9.72 8.82
CA THR A 253 -5.53 -11.01 8.12
C THR A 253 -5.33 -12.19 9.07
N GLU A 254 -4.32 -12.13 9.93
CA GLU A 254 -4.06 -13.18 10.93
C GLU A 254 -5.22 -13.29 11.92
N GLN A 255 -5.76 -12.18 12.40
CA GLN A 255 -6.93 -12.15 13.29
C GLN A 255 -8.18 -12.73 12.61
N ALA A 256 -8.40 -12.41 11.33
CA ALA A 256 -9.49 -12.99 10.55
C ALA A 256 -9.31 -14.51 10.37
N CYS A 257 -8.08 -14.97 10.15
CA CYS A 257 -7.73 -16.38 10.08
C CYS A 257 -7.99 -17.10 11.40
N ASP A 258 -7.54 -16.55 12.52
CA ASP A 258 -7.71 -17.15 13.85
C ASP A 258 -9.19 -17.23 14.23
N THR A 259 -9.97 -16.18 13.95
CA THR A 259 -11.43 -16.18 14.12
C THR A 259 -12.09 -17.30 13.31
N LEU A 260 -11.67 -17.50 12.06
CA LEU A 260 -12.19 -18.56 11.21
C LEU A 260 -11.81 -19.95 11.74
N VAL A 261 -10.56 -20.14 12.20
CA VAL A 261 -10.10 -21.40 12.80
C VAL A 261 -10.93 -21.75 14.03
N ASP A 262 -11.17 -20.79 14.92
CA ASP A 262 -11.95 -21.01 16.14
C ASP A 262 -13.41 -21.40 15.84
N LEU A 263 -14.03 -20.77 14.83
CA LEU A 263 -15.36 -21.15 14.35
C LEU A 263 -15.41 -22.54 13.71
N LEU A 264 -14.32 -23.00 13.07
CA LEU A 264 -14.26 -24.33 12.47
C LEU A 264 -14.01 -25.43 13.51
N ARG A 265 -13.29 -25.12 14.59
CA ARG A 265 -12.98 -26.03 15.70
C ARG A 265 -14.21 -26.44 16.53
N SER A 266 -15.31 -25.67 16.50
CA SER A 266 -16.47 -25.87 17.38
C SER A 266 -17.34 -27.13 17.13
N GLY A 267 -16.82 -28.16 16.45
CA GLY A 267 -17.54 -29.43 16.24
C GLY A 267 -18.66 -29.31 15.21
N ASP A 268 -19.87 -29.78 15.54
CA ASP A 268 -21.07 -29.66 14.68
C ASP A 268 -21.80 -28.34 15.00
N PRO A 269 -21.44 -27.22 14.34
CA PRO A 269 -21.82 -25.90 14.79
C PRO A 269 -23.28 -25.62 14.44
N PRO A 270 -24.10 -25.00 15.29
CA PRO A 270 -25.45 -24.57 14.89
C PRO A 270 -25.42 -23.75 13.60
N LEU A 271 -26.54 -23.67 12.89
CA LEU A 271 -26.61 -23.00 11.57
C LEU A 271 -26.12 -21.55 11.64
N GLY A 272 -26.39 -20.84 12.75
CA GLY A 272 -25.84 -19.50 12.99
C GLY A 272 -24.32 -19.45 12.90
N GLN A 273 -23.62 -20.38 13.58
CA GLN A 273 -22.16 -20.48 13.52
C GLN A 273 -21.63 -20.84 12.13
N LEU A 274 -22.35 -21.66 11.33
CA LEU A 274 -21.96 -21.92 9.93
C LEU A 274 -22.08 -20.67 9.05
N LEU A 275 -23.09 -19.82 9.31
CA LEU A 275 -23.24 -18.55 8.61
C LEU A 275 -22.17 -17.55 9.05
N GLU A 276 -21.83 -17.51 10.34
CA GLU A 276 -20.72 -16.70 10.88
C GLU A 276 -19.37 -17.15 10.30
N ALA A 277 -19.10 -18.45 10.27
CA ALA A 277 -17.90 -19.00 9.62
C ALA A 277 -17.85 -18.66 8.13
N GLY A 278 -18.99 -18.69 7.43
CA GLY A 278 -19.09 -18.25 6.03
C GLY A 278 -18.78 -16.76 5.85
N ARG A 279 -19.18 -15.90 6.78
CA ARG A 279 -18.83 -14.47 6.78
C ARG A 279 -17.35 -14.26 7.10
N ALA A 280 -16.82 -14.96 8.09
CA ALA A 280 -15.40 -14.90 8.45
C ALA A 280 -14.51 -15.36 7.27
N LEU A 281 -14.91 -16.40 6.54
CA LEU A 281 -14.25 -16.81 5.30
C LEU A 281 -14.25 -15.69 4.24
N ALA A 282 -15.39 -15.03 4.03
CA ALA A 282 -15.47 -13.90 3.10
C ALA A 282 -14.56 -12.73 3.52
N THR A 283 -14.46 -12.46 4.83
CA THR A 283 -13.50 -11.47 5.37
C THR A 283 -12.06 -11.88 5.06
N VAL A 284 -11.65 -13.12 5.37
CA VAL A 284 -10.28 -13.61 5.04
C VAL A 284 -9.97 -13.46 3.55
N GLN A 285 -10.93 -13.77 2.67
CA GLN A 285 -10.77 -13.61 1.22
C GLN A 285 -10.64 -12.14 0.78
N ALA A 286 -11.35 -11.22 1.45
CA ALA A 286 -11.22 -9.79 1.18
C ALA A 286 -9.84 -9.25 1.62
N GLU A 287 -9.39 -9.60 2.83
CA GLU A 287 -8.08 -9.18 3.35
C GLU A 287 -6.92 -9.76 2.55
N GLN A 288 -7.07 -10.97 2.01
CA GLN A 288 -6.10 -11.56 1.07
C GLN A 288 -5.87 -10.66 -0.15
N GLY A 289 -6.91 -9.97 -0.65
CA GLY A 289 -6.79 -9.00 -1.73
C GLY A 289 -5.91 -7.81 -1.34
N GLY A 290 -6.03 -7.33 -0.10
CA GLY A 290 -5.17 -6.29 0.47
C GLY A 290 -3.70 -6.73 0.55
N LEU A 291 -3.44 -7.96 1.01
CA LEU A 291 -2.09 -8.53 1.06
C LEU A 291 -1.46 -8.69 -0.32
N ILE A 292 -2.23 -9.05 -1.35
CA ILE A 292 -1.72 -9.17 -2.73
C ILE A 292 -1.25 -7.80 -3.25
N ALA A 293 -2.06 -6.76 -3.05
CA ALA A 293 -1.68 -5.41 -3.46
C ALA A 293 -0.44 -4.91 -2.70
N ALA A 294 -0.40 -5.11 -1.38
CA ALA A 294 0.75 -4.75 -0.54
C ALA A 294 2.04 -5.48 -0.95
N ALA A 295 1.95 -6.78 -1.27
CA ALA A 295 3.10 -7.56 -1.74
C ALA A 295 3.60 -7.07 -3.11
N ALA A 296 2.67 -6.72 -4.03
CA ALA A 296 3.04 -6.15 -5.33
C ALA A 296 3.76 -4.79 -5.18
N ASP A 297 3.22 -3.90 -4.35
CA ASP A 297 3.84 -2.61 -4.05
C ASP A 297 5.26 -2.80 -3.46
N ALA A 298 5.43 -3.72 -2.52
CA ALA A 298 6.73 -4.03 -1.92
C ALA A 298 7.72 -4.61 -2.93
N ALA A 299 7.27 -5.51 -3.83
CA ALA A 299 8.10 -6.06 -4.89
C ALA A 299 8.58 -4.99 -5.88
N ASP A 300 7.70 -4.06 -6.26
CA ASP A 300 8.06 -2.91 -7.13
C ASP A 300 9.08 -1.98 -6.44
N MET A 301 8.96 -1.78 -5.13
CA MET A 301 9.94 -1.03 -4.33
C MET A 301 11.30 -1.74 -4.31
N VAL A 302 11.34 -3.07 -4.13
CA VAL A 302 12.59 -3.86 -4.18
C VAL A 302 13.31 -3.65 -5.50
N GLU A 303 12.61 -3.78 -6.62
CA GLU A 303 13.21 -3.60 -7.95
C GLU A 303 13.69 -2.16 -8.18
N THR A 304 12.93 -1.17 -7.68
CA THR A 304 13.34 0.23 -7.73
C THR A 304 14.62 0.49 -6.94
N VAL A 305 14.73 -0.06 -5.72
CA VAL A 305 15.92 0.05 -4.86
C VAL A 305 17.13 -0.61 -5.50
N ARG A 306 16.96 -1.84 -6.04
CA ARG A 306 18.02 -2.55 -6.76
C ARG A 306 18.51 -1.79 -7.98
N ALA A 307 17.60 -1.25 -8.79
CA ALA A 307 17.94 -0.44 -9.96
C ALA A 307 18.67 0.84 -9.56
N ALA A 308 18.20 1.55 -8.53
CA ALA A 308 18.87 2.75 -8.02
C ALA A 308 20.30 2.44 -7.55
N ARG A 309 20.51 1.37 -6.79
CA ARG A 309 21.85 0.95 -6.33
C ARG A 309 22.79 0.63 -7.49
N ARG A 310 22.37 -0.23 -8.42
CA ARG A 310 23.18 -0.55 -9.61
C ARG A 310 23.56 0.70 -10.40
N ASN A 311 22.63 1.64 -10.54
CA ASN A 311 22.89 2.89 -11.25
C ASN A 311 23.79 3.86 -10.47
N MET A 312 23.74 3.88 -9.13
CA MET A 312 24.70 4.61 -8.30
C MET A 312 26.11 4.02 -8.45
N ASP A 313 26.24 2.70 -8.39
CA ASP A 313 27.55 2.03 -8.55
C ASP A 313 28.10 2.23 -9.97
N ALA A 314 27.25 2.13 -11.00
CA ALA A 314 27.64 2.44 -12.37
C ALA A 314 27.96 3.94 -12.59
N ALA A 315 27.32 4.84 -11.83
CA ALA A 315 27.63 6.26 -11.86
C ALA A 315 29.04 6.57 -11.34
N LEU A 316 29.54 5.76 -10.41
CA LEU A 316 30.81 5.96 -9.73
C LEU A 316 31.83 4.84 -10.03
N ALA A 317 31.68 4.13 -11.15
CA ALA A 317 32.54 2.98 -11.49
C ALA A 317 34.03 3.37 -11.61
N ASP A 318 34.33 4.61 -11.98
CA ASP A 318 35.71 5.15 -12.10
C ASP A 318 36.24 5.79 -10.80
N VAL A 319 35.54 5.60 -9.67
CA VAL A 319 35.95 6.14 -8.36
C VAL A 319 36.80 5.12 -7.59
N ASP A 320 38.10 5.40 -7.49
CA ASP A 320 39.07 4.63 -6.71
C ASP A 320 38.83 4.80 -5.19
N ASP A 321 38.60 3.69 -4.47
CA ASP A 321 38.62 3.55 -3.01
C ASP A 321 37.93 4.68 -2.21
N CYS A 322 36.67 4.46 -1.84
CA CYS A 322 36.05 5.23 -0.76
C CYS A 322 36.59 4.73 0.58
N THR A 323 37.05 5.64 1.45
CA THR A 323 37.35 5.24 2.83
C THR A 323 36.04 4.98 3.56
N SER A 324 35.98 3.89 4.32
CA SER A 324 34.82 3.48 5.11
C SER A 324 34.20 4.66 5.85
N GLY A 325 32.92 4.94 5.56
CA GLY A 325 32.13 5.98 6.23
C GLY A 325 31.99 7.30 5.48
N GLY A 326 32.42 7.40 4.21
CA GLY A 326 32.09 8.53 3.35
C GLY A 326 30.64 8.53 2.83
N PRO A 327 30.17 9.62 2.17
CA PRO A 327 28.79 9.75 1.66
C PRO A 327 28.34 8.58 0.78
N VAL A 328 29.26 8.09 -0.06
CA VAL A 328 28.99 6.98 -1.00
C VAL A 328 28.78 5.67 -0.25
N ASP A 329 29.61 5.41 0.75
CA ASP A 329 29.50 4.20 1.56
C ASP A 329 28.23 4.24 2.42
N MET A 330 27.86 5.41 2.94
CA MET A 330 26.60 5.59 3.67
C MET A 330 25.38 5.29 2.79
N ASP A 331 25.34 5.80 1.55
CA ASP A 331 24.22 5.51 0.64
C ASP A 331 24.21 4.04 0.18
N ARG A 332 25.39 3.42 0.01
CA ARG A 332 25.49 1.97 -0.27
C ARG A 332 24.99 1.13 0.90
N ALA A 333 25.37 1.50 2.12
CA ALA A 333 24.90 0.84 3.34
C ALA A 333 23.38 1.01 3.50
N ALA A 334 22.85 2.22 3.31
CA ALA A 334 21.43 2.49 3.32
C ALA A 334 20.68 1.68 2.25
N GLY A 335 21.23 1.58 1.05
CA GLY A 335 20.64 0.78 -0.02
C GLY A 335 20.65 -0.72 0.26
N SER A 336 21.69 -1.21 0.94
CA SER A 336 21.81 -2.60 1.35
C SER A 336 20.80 -2.94 2.44
N TRP A 337 20.73 -2.09 3.47
CA TRP A 337 19.74 -2.20 4.53
C TRP A 337 18.30 -2.13 4.00
N LEU A 338 18.01 -1.19 3.09
CA LEU A 338 16.66 -1.02 2.53
C LEU A 338 16.21 -2.22 1.69
N GLU A 339 17.12 -2.79 0.88
CA GLU A 339 16.82 -4.01 0.13
C GLU A 339 16.55 -5.20 1.07
N GLU A 340 17.37 -5.36 2.10
CA GLU A 340 17.18 -6.41 3.11
C GLU A 340 15.84 -6.25 3.83
N GLN A 341 15.53 -5.05 4.29
CA GLN A 341 14.27 -4.78 5.00
C GLN A 341 13.05 -5.01 4.12
N LEU A 342 13.07 -4.55 2.86
CA LEU A 342 11.98 -4.82 1.92
C LEU A 342 11.82 -6.31 1.63
N GLY A 343 12.94 -7.06 1.55
CA GLY A 343 12.92 -8.51 1.39
C GLY A 343 12.26 -9.21 2.58
N ILE A 344 12.52 -8.76 3.81
CA ILE A 344 11.89 -9.27 5.02
C ILE A 344 10.38 -8.99 5.02
N GLU A 345 9.97 -7.75 4.76
CA GLU A 345 8.55 -7.38 4.76
C GLU A 345 7.76 -8.11 3.65
N LEU A 346 8.35 -8.26 2.46
CA LEU A 346 7.77 -9.06 1.38
C LEU A 346 7.60 -10.53 1.79
N ALA A 347 8.60 -11.13 2.45
CA ALA A 347 8.51 -12.49 2.95
C ALA A 347 7.39 -12.68 3.99
N TYR A 348 7.19 -11.70 4.88
CA TYR A 348 6.07 -11.71 5.84
C TYR A 348 4.72 -11.62 5.14
N LEU A 349 4.55 -10.69 4.20
CA LEU A 349 3.32 -10.53 3.41
C LEU A 349 2.98 -11.82 2.64
N GLU A 350 3.97 -12.43 1.98
CA GLU A 350 3.78 -13.68 1.24
C GLU A 350 3.48 -14.88 2.14
N SER A 351 4.08 -14.92 3.34
CA SER A 351 3.79 -15.95 4.34
C SER A 351 2.35 -15.85 4.84
N SER A 352 1.92 -14.65 5.27
CA SER A 352 0.55 -14.40 5.72
C SER A 352 -0.47 -14.68 4.61
N ARG A 353 -0.18 -14.26 3.37
CA ARG A 353 -1.01 -14.55 2.20
C ARG A 353 -1.16 -16.05 1.95
N ARG A 354 -0.07 -16.82 2.01
CA ARG A 354 -0.12 -18.29 1.82
C ARG A 354 -0.94 -18.97 2.91
N ARG A 355 -0.76 -18.56 4.18
CA ARG A 355 -1.55 -19.07 5.30
C ARG A 355 -3.04 -18.77 5.13
N ALA A 356 -3.40 -17.54 4.76
CA ALA A 356 -4.78 -17.15 4.51
C ALA A 356 -5.42 -17.95 3.36
N ASP A 357 -4.67 -18.14 2.26
CA ASP A 357 -5.10 -18.91 1.10
C ASP A 357 -5.34 -20.40 1.43
N ASP A 358 -4.41 -21.02 2.15
CA ASP A 358 -4.53 -22.42 2.58
C ASP A 358 -5.71 -22.61 3.54
N LEU A 359 -5.85 -21.71 4.53
CA LEU A 359 -6.96 -21.77 5.48
C LEU A 359 -8.30 -21.52 4.77
N ALA A 360 -8.38 -20.56 3.86
CA ALA A 360 -9.60 -20.27 3.12
C ALA A 360 -10.05 -21.49 2.27
N ARG A 361 -9.11 -22.19 1.61
CA ARG A 361 -9.38 -23.43 0.87
C ARG A 361 -9.90 -24.54 1.77
N LEU A 362 -9.24 -24.78 2.90
CA LEU A 362 -9.65 -25.81 3.87
C LEU A 362 -11.03 -25.47 4.48
N ALA A 363 -11.23 -24.22 4.88
CA ALA A 363 -12.48 -23.73 5.43
C ALA A 363 -13.64 -23.87 4.45
N ALA A 364 -13.44 -23.50 3.18
CA ALA A 364 -14.45 -23.68 2.13
C ALA A 364 -14.86 -25.14 2.00
N THR A 365 -13.88 -26.06 1.97
CA THR A 365 -14.12 -27.51 1.87
C THR A 365 -14.92 -28.02 3.07
N VAL A 366 -14.54 -27.65 4.31
CA VAL A 366 -15.24 -28.06 5.53
C VAL A 366 -16.66 -27.49 5.58
N LEU A 367 -16.85 -26.22 5.17
CA LEU A 367 -18.16 -25.59 5.15
C LEU A 367 -19.09 -26.25 4.11
N ASP A 368 -18.56 -26.61 2.94
CA ASP A 368 -19.35 -27.29 1.92
C ASP A 368 -19.72 -28.73 2.33
N GLU A 369 -18.79 -29.47 2.92
CA GLU A 369 -19.04 -30.80 3.51
C GLU A 369 -20.16 -30.73 4.57
N ARG A 370 -20.06 -29.78 5.52
CA ARG A 370 -21.07 -29.59 6.59
C ARG A 370 -22.42 -29.16 6.04
N ARG A 371 -22.44 -28.29 5.02
CA ARG A 371 -23.68 -27.88 4.34
C ARG A 371 -24.33 -29.06 3.63
N ARG A 372 -23.54 -29.87 2.91
CA ARG A 372 -24.00 -31.06 2.21
C ARG A 372 -24.53 -32.12 3.17
N SER A 373 -23.79 -32.47 4.22
CA SER A 373 -24.22 -33.42 5.25
C SER A 373 -25.56 -33.02 5.91
N ARG A 374 -25.76 -31.71 6.14
CA ARG A 374 -27.05 -31.20 6.62
C ARG A 374 -28.15 -31.31 5.58
N GLN A 375 -27.89 -30.95 4.34
CA GLN A 375 -28.88 -31.11 3.26
C GLN A 375 -29.29 -32.57 3.08
N GLU A 376 -28.33 -33.50 3.14
CA GLU A 376 -28.58 -34.94 3.08
C GLU A 376 -29.40 -35.41 4.28
N SER A 377 -29.05 -34.99 5.50
CA SER A 377 -29.81 -35.31 6.72
C SER A 377 -31.25 -34.79 6.66
N LEU A 378 -31.44 -33.55 6.18
CA LEU A 378 -32.76 -32.96 5.99
C LEU A 378 -33.56 -33.69 4.90
N THR A 379 -32.90 -34.09 3.82
CA THR A 379 -33.51 -34.87 2.74
C THR A 379 -33.90 -36.25 3.22
N LEU A 380 -33.08 -36.92 4.03
CA LEU A 380 -33.38 -38.21 4.65
C LEU A 380 -34.54 -38.11 5.64
N ILE A 381 -34.55 -37.08 6.49
CA ILE A 381 -35.68 -36.82 7.40
C ILE A 381 -36.95 -36.59 6.59
N GLN A 382 -36.91 -35.75 5.56
CA GLN A 382 -38.07 -35.50 4.71
C GLN A 382 -38.54 -36.77 3.97
N ALA A 383 -37.63 -37.54 3.39
CA ALA A 383 -37.95 -38.76 2.64
C ALA A 383 -38.47 -39.88 3.54
N SER A 384 -37.86 -40.10 4.72
CA SER A 384 -38.33 -41.08 5.71
C SER A 384 -39.71 -40.70 6.24
N LEU A 385 -39.96 -39.41 6.45
CA LEU A 385 -41.23 -38.92 6.96
C LEU A 385 -42.33 -39.04 5.91
N LEU A 386 -42.05 -38.63 4.67
CA LEU A 386 -42.97 -38.84 3.54
C LEU A 386 -43.21 -40.34 3.29
N GLY A 387 -42.16 -41.16 3.29
CA GLY A 387 -42.24 -42.60 3.12
C GLY A 387 -43.06 -43.29 4.22
N ALA A 388 -42.87 -42.91 5.48
CA ALA A 388 -43.66 -43.39 6.61
C ALA A 388 -45.13 -43.04 6.45
N MET A 389 -45.44 -41.81 6.02
CA MET A 389 -46.82 -41.38 5.78
C MET A 389 -47.48 -42.15 4.63
N VAL A 390 -46.78 -42.33 3.50
CA VAL A 390 -47.27 -43.11 2.36
C VAL A 390 -47.48 -44.57 2.75
N THR A 391 -46.54 -45.16 3.50
CA THR A 391 -46.63 -46.56 3.92
C THR A 391 -47.79 -46.77 4.90
N ALA A 392 -47.97 -45.86 5.86
CA ALA A 392 -49.12 -45.90 6.76
C ALA A 392 -50.45 -45.81 6.00
N LEU A 393 -50.54 -44.93 4.99
CA LEU A 393 -51.73 -44.79 4.16
C LEU A 393 -51.99 -46.03 3.30
N ALA A 394 -50.94 -46.59 2.69
CA ALA A 394 -51.03 -47.79 1.87
C ALA A 394 -51.40 -49.02 2.72
N ALA A 395 -50.89 -49.15 3.95
CA ALA A 395 -51.25 -50.23 4.86
C ALA A 395 -52.74 -50.19 5.23
N ILE A 396 -53.30 -49.00 5.45
CA ILE A 396 -54.74 -48.81 5.69
C ILE A 396 -55.57 -49.28 4.48
N GLN A 397 -55.12 -48.97 3.26
CA GLN A 397 -55.81 -49.36 2.02
C GLN A 397 -55.67 -50.86 1.70
N GLY A 398 -54.46 -51.41 1.84
CA GLY A 398 -54.11 -52.76 1.41
C GLY A 398 -54.67 -53.87 2.30
N LEU A 399 -54.84 -53.62 3.60
CA LEU A 399 -55.49 -54.57 4.50
C LEU A 399 -57.01 -54.71 4.25
N ALA A 400 -57.54 -53.99 3.25
CA ALA A 400 -58.98 -53.76 3.07
C ALA A 400 -59.65 -53.48 4.41
N TYR A 401 -58.90 -52.84 5.32
CA TYR A 401 -59.34 -52.59 6.67
C TYR A 401 -60.43 -51.56 6.48
N GLN A 402 -61.68 -52.03 6.48
CA GLN A 402 -62.83 -51.19 6.70
C GLN A 402 -62.64 -50.70 8.12
N VAL A 403 -61.84 -49.64 8.27
CA VAL A 403 -61.86 -48.87 9.50
C VAL A 403 -63.35 -48.59 9.66
N PRO A 404 -63.99 -48.99 10.78
CA PRO A 404 -65.40 -48.72 11.03
C PRO A 404 -65.59 -47.22 11.33
N LEU A 405 -64.98 -46.37 10.51
CA LEU A 405 -65.17 -44.95 10.43
C LEU A 405 -66.37 -44.74 9.52
N ALA A 406 -67.39 -44.10 10.08
CA ALA A 406 -68.51 -43.65 9.30
C ALA A 406 -68.02 -42.79 8.12
N LYS A 407 -68.64 -42.95 6.94
CA LYS A 407 -68.34 -42.18 5.72
C LYS A 407 -68.11 -40.67 5.93
N PRO A 408 -68.81 -39.97 6.86
CA PRO A 408 -68.58 -38.54 7.10
C PRO A 408 -67.20 -38.19 7.66
N LEU A 409 -66.49 -39.14 8.29
CA LEU A 409 -65.20 -38.89 8.96
C LEU A 409 -63.99 -39.04 8.02
N LEU A 410 -64.17 -39.64 6.84
CA LEU A 410 -63.08 -39.90 5.90
C LEU A 410 -62.44 -38.62 5.36
N ALA A 411 -63.24 -37.67 4.87
CA ALA A 411 -62.74 -36.41 4.31
C ALA A 411 -61.92 -35.56 5.32
N PRO A 412 -62.41 -35.29 6.55
CA PRO A 412 -61.63 -34.52 7.52
C PRO A 412 -60.35 -35.24 7.95
N LEU A 413 -60.37 -36.57 8.06
CA LEU A 413 -59.17 -37.35 8.37
C LEU A 413 -58.10 -37.22 7.27
N VAL A 414 -58.51 -37.34 6.00
CA VAL A 414 -57.59 -37.16 4.85
C VAL A 414 -57.02 -35.75 4.82
N CYS A 415 -57.85 -34.72 5.03
CA CYS A 415 -57.37 -33.33 5.12
C CYS A 415 -56.41 -33.11 6.29
N LEU A 416 -56.67 -33.72 7.46
CA LEU A 416 -55.79 -33.64 8.61
C LEU A 416 -54.44 -34.29 8.34
N LEU A 417 -54.43 -35.48 7.75
CA LEU A 417 -53.20 -36.17 7.36
C LEU A 417 -52.41 -35.37 6.32
N ALA A 418 -53.09 -34.79 5.33
CA ALA A 418 -52.44 -33.93 4.33
C ALA A 418 -51.84 -32.66 4.97
N ALA A 419 -52.55 -32.03 5.90
CA ALA A 419 -52.05 -30.87 6.63
C ALA A 419 -50.83 -31.22 7.51
N VAL A 420 -50.86 -32.38 8.19
CA VAL A 420 -49.70 -32.91 8.92
C VAL A 420 -48.53 -33.16 7.98
N ALA A 421 -48.77 -33.78 6.81
CA ALA A 421 -47.72 -34.04 5.81
C ALA A 421 -47.02 -32.76 5.35
N LEU A 422 -47.79 -31.69 5.18
CA LEU A 422 -47.30 -30.41 4.71
C LEU A 422 -46.57 -29.62 5.81
N VAL A 423 -47.12 -29.61 7.03
CA VAL A 423 -46.63 -28.75 8.11
C VAL A 423 -45.48 -29.41 8.87
N LEU A 424 -45.45 -30.73 9.01
CA LEU A 424 -44.45 -31.41 9.83
C LEU A 424 -43.01 -31.23 9.31
N PRO A 425 -42.69 -31.36 8.00
CA PRO A 425 -41.35 -31.09 7.50
C PRO A 425 -40.92 -29.65 7.76
N ALA A 426 -41.84 -28.69 7.55
CA ALA A 426 -41.59 -27.28 7.84
C ALA A 426 -41.39 -27.04 9.35
N ALA A 427 -42.14 -27.72 10.22
CA ALA A 427 -41.99 -27.62 11.66
C ALA A 427 -40.67 -28.22 12.15
N VAL A 428 -40.25 -29.37 11.61
CA VAL A 428 -38.97 -30.01 11.93
C VAL A 428 -37.79 -29.17 11.43
N LEU A 429 -37.87 -28.63 10.21
CA LEU A 429 -36.84 -27.75 9.64
C LEU A 429 -36.64 -26.46 10.44
N ASN A 430 -37.72 -25.94 11.03
CA ASN A 430 -37.66 -24.70 11.78
C ASN A 430 -37.56 -24.93 13.30
N TRP A 431 -37.58 -26.19 13.78
CA TRP A 431 -37.69 -26.52 15.19
C TRP A 431 -36.60 -25.79 16.00
N PRO A 432 -36.97 -24.91 16.94
CA PRO A 432 -36.03 -24.01 17.57
C PRO A 432 -35.08 -24.82 18.46
N ARG A 433 -33.81 -24.95 18.05
CA ARG A 433 -32.74 -25.56 18.85
C ARG A 433 -32.08 -24.59 19.84
N GLY A 434 -32.79 -23.53 20.26
CA GLY A 434 -32.33 -22.63 21.32
C GLY A 434 -32.08 -21.17 20.92
N GLU A 435 -32.20 -20.81 19.65
CA GLU A 435 -32.03 -19.42 19.21
C GLU A 435 -33.38 -18.67 19.13
N ARG A 436 -33.39 -17.41 19.57
CA ARG A 436 -34.59 -16.56 19.59
C ARG A 436 -35.14 -16.39 18.16
N PRO A 437 -36.39 -16.79 17.87
CA PRO A 437 -36.90 -16.77 16.50
C PRO A 437 -37.07 -15.34 15.98
N ALA A 438 -36.40 -15.04 14.86
CA ALA A 438 -36.53 -13.79 14.14
C ALA A 438 -37.99 -13.53 13.72
N ARG A 439 -38.41 -12.26 13.68
CA ARG A 439 -39.81 -11.82 13.40
C ARG A 439 -40.41 -12.45 12.13
N ARG A 440 -39.58 -12.74 11.11
CA ARG A 440 -39.98 -13.37 9.84
C ARG A 440 -40.32 -14.86 9.96
N ILE A 441 -39.90 -15.54 11.01
CA ILE A 441 -40.21 -16.96 11.24
C ILE A 441 -41.60 -17.10 11.91
N ARG A 442 -42.05 -16.07 12.64
CA ARG A 442 -43.31 -16.08 13.40
C ARG A 442 -44.55 -16.30 12.53
N TRP A 443 -44.63 -15.64 11.37
CA TRP A 443 -45.81 -15.78 10.50
C TRP A 443 -45.91 -17.17 9.88
N ARG A 444 -44.78 -17.84 9.60
CA ARG A 444 -44.77 -19.21 9.06
C ARG A 444 -45.34 -20.21 10.05
N TYR A 445 -44.98 -20.07 11.33
CA TYR A 445 -45.57 -20.87 12.40
C TYR A 445 -47.06 -20.63 12.57
N ALA A 446 -47.51 -19.36 12.49
CA ALA A 446 -48.93 -19.05 12.54
C ALA A 446 -49.70 -19.69 11.36
N VAL A 447 -49.16 -19.60 10.14
CA VAL A 447 -49.78 -20.24 8.95
C VAL A 447 -49.82 -21.77 9.09
N GLY A 448 -48.72 -22.39 9.55
CA GLY A 448 -48.69 -23.83 9.81
C GLY A 448 -49.68 -24.27 10.89
N ALA A 449 -49.81 -23.48 11.96
CA ALA A 449 -50.77 -23.73 13.03
C ALA A 449 -52.22 -23.60 12.57
N VAL A 450 -52.53 -22.63 11.70
CA VAL A 450 -53.86 -22.48 11.08
C VAL A 450 -54.17 -23.66 10.16
N LEU A 451 -53.21 -24.05 9.31
CA LEU A 451 -53.34 -25.18 8.38
C LEU A 451 -53.57 -26.52 9.10
N LEU A 452 -52.96 -26.73 10.27
CA LEU A 452 -53.21 -27.90 11.11
C LEU A 452 -54.51 -27.79 11.93
N GLY A 453 -54.78 -26.61 12.49
CA GLY A 453 -55.92 -26.38 13.37
C GLY A 453 -57.27 -26.52 12.67
N ALA A 454 -57.39 -26.05 11.43
CA ALA A 454 -58.64 -26.14 10.66
C ALA A 454 -59.12 -27.60 10.45
N PRO A 455 -58.33 -28.52 9.88
CA PRO A 455 -58.74 -29.90 9.69
C PRO A 455 -58.86 -30.66 11.02
N LEU A 456 -58.07 -30.32 12.05
CA LEU A 456 -58.21 -30.91 13.38
C LEU A 456 -59.55 -30.55 14.02
N GLY A 457 -59.95 -29.27 13.94
CA GLY A 457 -61.25 -28.81 14.43
C GLY A 457 -62.42 -29.41 13.67
N TRP A 458 -62.29 -29.53 12.34
CA TRP A 458 -63.27 -30.23 11.52
C TRP A 458 -63.40 -31.70 11.95
N PHE A 459 -62.28 -32.41 12.07
CA PHE A 459 -62.27 -33.81 12.48
C PHE A 459 -62.87 -34.02 13.88
N ALA A 460 -62.49 -33.20 14.86
CA ALA A 460 -63.01 -33.29 16.22
C ALA A 460 -64.52 -33.04 16.28
N ALA A 461 -65.02 -32.03 15.55
CA ALA A 461 -66.45 -31.73 15.50
C ALA A 461 -67.27 -32.83 14.83
N SER A 462 -66.78 -33.37 13.70
CA SER A 462 -67.44 -34.49 13.03
C SER A 462 -67.46 -35.75 13.90
N THR A 463 -66.40 -36.00 14.67
CA THR A 463 -66.32 -37.15 15.60
C THR A 463 -67.27 -36.99 16.78
N GLY A 464 -67.29 -35.81 17.42
CA GLY A 464 -68.19 -35.53 18.53
C GLY A 464 -69.66 -35.58 18.15
N TRP A 465 -70.00 -35.05 16.97
CA TRP A 465 -71.37 -35.10 16.46
C TRP A 465 -71.83 -36.53 16.15
N TRP A 466 -70.94 -37.33 15.55
CA TRP A 466 -71.24 -38.72 15.26
C TRP A 466 -71.53 -39.52 16.54
N TRP A 467 -70.74 -39.29 17.60
CA TRP A 467 -70.96 -39.91 18.91
C TRP A 467 -72.26 -39.45 19.59
N ALA A 468 -72.61 -38.17 19.48
CA ALA A 468 -73.78 -37.61 20.17
C ALA A 468 -75.10 -37.87 19.44
N ALA A 469 -75.09 -37.84 18.10
CA ALA A 469 -76.31 -37.83 17.29
C ALA A 469 -76.39 -38.99 16.27
N GLY A 470 -75.36 -39.83 16.16
CA GLY A 470 -75.34 -41.00 15.28
C GLY A 470 -75.31 -40.69 13.77
N GLY A 471 -75.03 -39.44 13.38
CA GLY A 471 -75.14 -38.96 11.99
C GLY A 471 -74.02 -38.01 11.56
N ALA A 472 -74.09 -37.53 10.31
CA ALA A 472 -73.15 -36.55 9.80
C ALA A 472 -73.35 -35.18 10.47
N ALA A 473 -72.26 -34.50 10.83
CA ALA A 473 -72.33 -33.15 11.34
C ALA A 473 -72.88 -32.18 10.28
N PRO A 474 -73.78 -31.25 10.66
CA PRO A 474 -74.19 -30.16 9.79
C PRO A 474 -72.95 -29.36 9.31
N PRO A 475 -72.87 -28.98 8.03
CA PRO A 475 -71.67 -28.35 7.46
C PRO A 475 -71.32 -27.00 8.12
N ASN A 476 -72.31 -26.26 8.60
CA ASN A 476 -72.13 -25.04 9.37
C ASN A 476 -71.42 -25.30 10.72
N TRP A 477 -71.77 -26.37 11.44
CA TRP A 477 -71.10 -26.76 12.69
C TRP A 477 -69.64 -27.15 12.45
N SER A 478 -69.38 -27.94 11.42
CA SER A 478 -68.02 -28.33 11.02
C SER A 478 -67.16 -27.13 10.63
N ALA A 479 -67.71 -26.18 9.87
CA ALA A 479 -67.00 -24.97 9.47
C ALA A 479 -66.69 -24.05 10.66
N VAL A 480 -67.64 -23.85 11.57
CA VAL A 480 -67.43 -23.06 12.78
C VAL A 480 -66.34 -23.67 13.66
N ALA A 481 -66.38 -24.99 13.86
CA ALA A 481 -65.34 -25.68 14.63
C ALA A 481 -63.95 -25.60 13.99
N ALA A 482 -63.86 -25.75 12.66
CA ALA A 482 -62.62 -25.61 11.92
C ALA A 482 -62.01 -24.21 12.10
N VAL A 483 -62.81 -23.16 11.91
CA VAL A 483 -62.37 -21.77 12.09
C VAL A 483 -61.98 -21.48 13.53
N ALA A 484 -62.77 -21.96 14.51
CA ALA A 484 -62.50 -21.75 15.92
C ALA A 484 -61.18 -22.40 16.38
N VAL A 485 -60.93 -23.66 16.00
CA VAL A 485 -59.68 -24.35 16.35
C VAL A 485 -58.49 -23.75 15.59
N ALA A 486 -58.64 -23.37 14.32
CA ALA A 486 -57.60 -22.66 13.59
C ALA A 486 -57.21 -21.33 14.25
N ALA A 487 -58.19 -20.52 14.65
CA ALA A 487 -57.97 -19.26 15.35
C ALA A 487 -57.32 -19.48 16.72
N MET A 488 -57.77 -20.50 17.46
CA MET A 488 -57.20 -20.88 18.76
C MET A 488 -55.74 -21.33 18.63
N CYS A 489 -55.42 -22.22 17.68
CA CYS A 489 -54.05 -22.64 17.42
C CYS A 489 -53.17 -21.46 17.01
N ALA A 490 -53.66 -20.54 16.17
CA ALA A 490 -52.94 -19.33 15.80
C ALA A 490 -52.66 -18.43 17.02
N ALA A 491 -53.66 -18.23 17.89
CA ALA A 491 -53.54 -17.43 19.11
C ALA A 491 -52.58 -18.06 20.12
N VAL A 492 -52.68 -19.37 20.37
CA VAL A 492 -51.75 -20.12 21.25
C VAL A 492 -50.32 -20.02 20.73
N THR A 493 -50.13 -20.20 19.42
CA THR A 493 -48.79 -20.08 18.80
C THR A 493 -48.25 -18.66 18.93
N ALA A 494 -49.09 -17.64 18.74
CA ALA A 494 -48.70 -16.24 18.95
C ALA A 494 -48.32 -15.96 20.41
N VAL A 495 -49.07 -16.49 21.40
CA VAL A 495 -48.80 -16.33 22.83
C VAL A 495 -47.55 -17.10 23.28
N ALA A 496 -47.36 -18.33 22.79
CA ALA A 496 -46.17 -19.11 23.08
C ALA A 496 -44.90 -18.41 22.57
N ILE A 497 -44.99 -17.84 21.36
CA ILE A 497 -43.91 -17.04 20.76
C ILE A 497 -43.65 -15.76 21.56
N THR A 498 -44.68 -15.03 21.99
CA THR A 498 -44.47 -13.80 22.77
C THR A 498 -43.86 -14.09 24.14
N ARG A 499 -44.33 -15.14 24.84
CA ARG A 499 -43.76 -15.58 26.14
C ARG A 499 -42.29 -15.99 26.02
N PHE A 500 -41.92 -16.73 24.97
CA PHE A 500 -40.52 -17.10 24.73
C PHE A 500 -39.62 -15.89 24.43
N THR A 501 -40.20 -14.77 23.96
CA THR A 501 -39.44 -13.54 23.67
C THR A 501 -39.48 -12.49 24.79
N GLY A 502 -40.34 -12.68 25.79
CA GLY A 502 -40.60 -11.71 26.87
C GLY A 502 -39.83 -11.95 28.17
N VAL A 503 -39.07 -13.03 28.28
CA VAL A 503 -38.16 -13.23 29.43
C VAL A 503 -36.93 -12.34 29.20
N ARG A 504 -36.94 -11.19 29.88
CA ARG A 504 -35.81 -10.27 30.03
C ARG A 504 -34.90 -10.73 31.16
#